data_AF-I3ZJY1-F1
#
_entry.id   AF-I3ZJY1-F1
#
_cell.length_a   1.000
_cell.length_b   1.000
_cell.length_c   1.000
_cell.angle_alpha   90.00
_cell.angle_beta   90.00
_cell.angle_gamma   90.00
#
_symmetry.space_group_name_H-M   'P 1'
#
loop_
_entity.id
_entity.type
_entity.pdbx_description
1 polymer ?
#
loop_
_entity_poly.entity_id
_entity_poly.type
_entity_poly.pdbx_seq_one_letter_code
_entity_poly.pdbx_strand_id
1 'polypeptide(L)'
;MLAPRSRFRSRQSCVALAITGIVLLGCARKVQIEVPANFHGHVRILCNGLTEDRSTNIHVDASGAVNATTCPVRQTGTVISRAGESAPVDANVMWTTTGDGLVREITFDVR
;
A
#
# COMPACT_ATOMS: atom_id res chain seq x y z
N MET A 1 61.45 28.87 35.40
CA MET A 1 60.80 29.70 34.37
C MET A 1 59.29 29.44 34.42
N LEU A 2 58.50 30.53 34.40
CA LEU A 2 57.08 30.70 34.07
C LEU A 2 56.13 29.47 33.98
N ALA A 3 55.00 29.57 34.72
CA ALA A 3 53.70 28.92 34.43
C ALA A 3 53.09 29.47 33.09
N PRO A 4 51.92 29.03 32.53
CA PRO A 4 50.79 28.29 33.16
C PRO A 4 49.89 27.39 32.24
N ARG A 5 48.76 26.95 32.83
CA ARG A 5 47.39 26.76 32.26
C ARG A 5 46.95 25.43 31.61
N SER A 6 45.89 24.90 32.25
CA SER A 6 44.69 24.27 31.66
C SER A 6 44.86 22.80 31.23
N ARG A 7 43.92 21.85 31.41
CA ARG A 7 42.46 21.93 31.53
C ARG A 7 41.91 20.80 32.40
N PHE A 8 40.83 21.14 33.10
CA PHE A 8 39.73 20.30 33.56
C PHE A 8 39.70 18.87 32.97
N ARG A 9 39.91 17.85 33.82
CA ARG A 9 39.73 16.44 33.48
C ARG A 9 38.68 15.85 34.41
N SER A 10 37.40 16.15 34.14
CA SER A 10 36.31 15.37 34.72
C SER A 10 35.84 14.36 33.67
N ARG A 11 36.14 13.10 33.96
CA ARG A 11 35.68 11.93 33.22
C ARG A 11 34.23 11.69 33.58
N GLN A 12 33.30 11.91 32.65
CA GLN A 12 31.99 11.26 32.67
C GLN A 12 31.64 10.84 31.25
N SER A 13 32.17 9.67 30.88
CA SER A 13 31.58 8.82 29.86
C SER A 13 30.29 8.23 30.43
N CYS A 14 29.15 8.62 29.91
CA CYS A 14 27.94 7.80 29.92
C CYS A 14 27.27 7.94 28.56
N VAL A 15 27.77 7.12 27.65
CA VAL A 15 27.10 6.72 26.40
C VAL A 15 25.78 6.05 26.82
N ALA A 16 24.66 6.75 26.68
CA ALA A 16 23.34 6.15 26.76
C ALA A 16 22.78 6.09 25.34
N LEU A 17 22.91 4.91 24.73
CA LEU A 17 22.22 4.49 23.52
C LEU A 17 20.71 4.67 23.71
N ALA A 18 20.12 5.71 23.10
CA ALA A 18 18.69 5.72 22.84
C ALA A 18 18.46 4.94 21.54
N ILE A 19 18.21 3.65 21.69
CA ILE A 19 17.66 2.78 20.65
C ILE A 19 16.22 3.26 20.41
N THR A 20 16.04 4.31 19.60
CA THR A 20 14.72 4.66 19.08
C THR A 20 14.41 3.67 17.96
N GLY A 21 13.48 2.77 18.26
CA GLY A 21 13.06 1.68 17.41
C GLY A 21 12.80 2.16 15.99
N ILE A 22 13.52 1.54 15.05
CA ILE A 22 13.11 1.50 13.66
C ILE A 22 11.82 0.68 13.68
N VAL A 23 10.69 1.37 13.78
CA VAL A 23 9.42 0.79 13.35
C VAL A 23 9.63 0.51 11.88
N LEU A 24 9.96 -0.74 11.56
CA LEU A 24 9.87 -1.29 10.23
C LEU A 24 8.40 -1.16 9.85
N LEU A 25 8.05 0.02 9.32
CA LEU A 25 6.90 0.22 8.46
C LEU A 25 7.15 -0.72 7.28
N GLY A 26 6.85 -1.99 7.46
CA GLY A 26 6.84 -2.95 6.38
C GLY A 26 5.98 -2.34 5.29
N CYS A 27 6.54 -2.20 4.10
CA CYS A 27 5.83 -1.65 2.96
C CYS A 27 4.50 -2.39 2.82
N ALA A 28 3.41 -1.75 3.25
CA ALA A 28 2.08 -2.34 3.15
C ALA A 28 1.78 -2.46 1.65
N ARG A 29 1.71 -3.71 1.19
CA ARG A 29 1.38 -4.03 -0.20
C ARG A 29 -0.05 -3.57 -0.44
N LYS A 30 -0.28 -2.85 -1.53
CA LYS A 30 -1.61 -2.36 -1.88
C LYS A 30 -1.91 -2.62 -3.34
N VAL A 31 -3.17 -2.88 -3.63
CA VAL A 31 -3.72 -2.84 -5.00
C VAL A 31 -4.23 -1.42 -5.24
N GLN A 32 -3.77 -0.82 -6.32
CA GLN A 32 -4.30 0.44 -6.82
C GLN A 32 -5.28 0.14 -7.94
N ILE A 33 -6.51 0.61 -7.81
CA ILE A 33 -7.56 0.42 -8.81
C ILE A 33 -7.97 1.81 -9.28
N GLU A 34 -7.81 2.08 -10.57
CA GLU A 34 -8.21 3.34 -11.17
C GLU A 34 -9.50 3.17 -11.96
N VAL A 35 -10.51 3.98 -11.64
CA VAL A 35 -11.78 4.05 -12.35
C VAL A 35 -11.88 5.35 -13.16
N PRO A 36 -12.65 5.38 -14.27
CA PRO A 36 -12.80 6.58 -15.09
C PRO A 36 -13.45 7.76 -14.34
N ALA A 37 -13.14 8.99 -14.77
CA ALA A 37 -13.52 10.25 -14.11
C ALA A 37 -15.02 10.45 -13.84
N ASN A 38 -15.89 9.81 -14.64
CA ASN A 38 -17.35 9.94 -14.51
C ASN A 38 -18.03 8.58 -14.32
N PHE A 39 -17.28 7.57 -13.86
CA PHE A 39 -17.83 6.25 -13.66
C PHE A 39 -18.62 6.17 -12.34
N HIS A 40 -19.86 5.69 -12.45
CA HIS A 40 -20.73 5.35 -11.34
C HIS A 40 -21.33 3.98 -11.62
N GLY A 41 -21.38 3.13 -10.59
CA GLY A 41 -21.96 1.80 -10.70
C GLY A 41 -21.04 0.70 -10.18
N HIS A 42 -21.39 -0.52 -10.57
CA HIS A 42 -20.73 -1.73 -10.08
C HIS A 42 -19.45 -2.01 -10.85
N VAL A 43 -18.35 -2.24 -10.13
CA VAL A 43 -17.08 -2.66 -10.69
C VAL A 43 -16.86 -4.14 -10.45
N ARG A 44 -16.41 -4.84 -11.50
CA ARG A 44 -16.09 -6.26 -11.48
C ARG A 44 -14.73 -6.53 -12.14
N ILE A 45 -13.78 -6.99 -11.34
CA ILE A 45 -12.43 -7.32 -11.79
C ILE A 45 -12.27 -8.84 -11.72
N LEU A 46 -12.06 -9.48 -12.85
CA LEU A 46 -11.73 -10.90 -12.94
C LEU A 46 -10.21 -11.09 -13.01
N CYS A 47 -9.68 -11.87 -12.08
CA CYS A 47 -8.25 -12.15 -11.99
C CYS A 47 -7.88 -13.39 -12.80
N ASN A 48 -7.34 -13.19 -13.99
CA ASN A 48 -6.89 -14.27 -14.88
C ASN A 48 -5.42 -14.62 -14.71
N GLY A 49 -4.65 -13.78 -14.01
CA GLY A 49 -3.28 -14.06 -13.65
C GLY A 49 -2.95 -13.50 -12.26
N LEU A 50 -2.10 -14.23 -11.55
CA LEU A 50 -1.65 -13.89 -10.20
C LEU A 50 -0.19 -13.50 -10.25
N THR A 51 0.16 -12.43 -9.55
CA THR A 51 1.53 -11.94 -9.44
C THR A 51 1.92 -11.88 -7.97
N GLU A 52 3.03 -12.53 -7.64
CA GLU A 52 3.56 -12.52 -6.29
C GLU A 52 4.33 -11.21 -6.03
N ASP A 53 4.17 -10.68 -4.82
CA ASP A 53 5.06 -9.67 -4.23
C ASP A 53 5.19 -8.29 -4.90
N ARG A 54 4.16 -7.77 -5.57
CA ARG A 54 4.18 -6.37 -6.07
C ARG A 54 2.88 -5.61 -5.88
N SER A 55 2.99 -4.29 -5.74
CA SER A 55 1.87 -3.36 -5.91
C SER A 55 1.33 -3.55 -7.32
N THR A 56 0.05 -3.84 -7.44
CA THR A 56 -0.63 -4.02 -8.73
C THR A 56 -1.46 -2.78 -9.02
N ASN A 57 -1.43 -2.32 -10.27
CA ASN A 57 -2.30 -1.26 -10.75
C ASN A 57 -3.30 -1.87 -11.75
N ILE A 58 -4.58 -1.68 -11.51
CA ILE A 58 -5.67 -2.20 -12.32
C ILE A 58 -6.49 -1.02 -12.82
N HIS A 59 -6.49 -0.81 -14.13
CA HIS A 59 -7.32 0.19 -14.77
C HIS A 59 -8.65 -0.44 -15.17
N VAL A 60 -9.75 0.15 -14.69
CA VAL A 60 -11.11 -0.26 -15.03
C VAL A 60 -11.59 0.60 -16.19
N ASP A 61 -12.23 -0.01 -17.18
CA ASP A 61 -12.80 0.71 -18.30
C ASP A 61 -14.18 1.30 -17.98
N ALA A 62 -14.78 1.99 -18.95
CA ALA A 62 -16.09 2.63 -18.78
C ALA A 62 -17.24 1.63 -18.57
N SER A 63 -17.04 0.33 -18.82
CA SER A 63 -18.06 -0.70 -18.57
C SER A 63 -18.13 -1.12 -17.10
N GLY A 64 -17.10 -0.79 -16.30
CA GLY A 64 -16.97 -1.28 -14.94
C GLY A 64 -16.45 -2.72 -14.86
N ALA A 65 -16.21 -3.40 -15.97
CA ALA A 65 -15.67 -4.75 -15.99
C ALA A 65 -14.24 -4.78 -16.54
N VAL A 66 -13.35 -5.56 -15.94
CA VAL A 66 -12.00 -5.77 -16.47
C VAL A 66 -11.49 -7.18 -16.18
N ASN A 67 -10.78 -7.74 -17.15
CA ASN A 67 -10.03 -8.99 -16.99
C ASN A 67 -8.57 -8.65 -16.69
N ALA A 68 -8.22 -8.61 -15.41
CA ALA A 68 -6.87 -8.31 -14.96
C ALA A 68 -5.95 -9.53 -15.13
N THR A 69 -4.80 -9.31 -15.80
CA THR A 69 -3.74 -10.33 -15.94
C THR A 69 -2.79 -10.35 -14.75
N THR A 70 -2.82 -9.30 -13.91
CA THR A 70 -1.96 -9.15 -12.74
C THR A 70 -2.80 -8.78 -11.52
N CYS A 71 -3.21 -9.78 -10.75
CA CYS A 71 -3.84 -9.61 -9.44
C CYS A 71 -2.90 -10.07 -8.32
N PRO A 72 -3.07 -9.56 -7.09
CA PRO A 72 -2.33 -10.10 -5.96
C PRO A 72 -2.76 -11.55 -5.69
N VAL A 73 -1.83 -12.36 -5.21
CA VAL A 73 -2.10 -13.76 -4.82
C VAL A 73 -3.13 -13.83 -3.69
N ARG A 74 -3.07 -12.91 -2.72
CA ARG A 74 -3.95 -12.86 -1.53
C ARG A 74 -4.58 -11.48 -1.37
N GLN A 75 -5.67 -11.43 -0.59
CA GLN A 75 -6.31 -10.18 -0.19
C GLN A 75 -5.32 -9.25 0.49
N THR A 76 -5.35 -7.96 0.12
CA THR A 76 -4.43 -6.96 0.63
C THR A 76 -5.10 -5.58 0.65
N GLY A 77 -4.39 -4.55 1.08
CA GLY A 77 -4.94 -3.19 1.12
C GLY A 77 -5.36 -2.74 -0.29
N THR A 78 -6.52 -2.10 -0.42
CA THR A 78 -6.99 -1.56 -1.71
C THR A 78 -7.03 -0.05 -1.63
N VAL A 79 -6.62 0.62 -2.70
CA VAL A 79 -6.80 2.04 -2.90
C VAL A 79 -7.53 2.19 -4.22
N ILE A 80 -8.74 2.74 -4.17
CA ILE A 80 -9.51 3.04 -5.37
C ILE A 80 -9.34 4.53 -5.65
N SER A 81 -8.92 4.88 -6.85
CA SER A 81 -8.79 6.26 -7.30
C SER A 81 -9.67 6.48 -8.52
N ARG A 82 -10.23 7.69 -8.63
CA ARG A 82 -10.96 8.12 -9.82
C ARG A 82 -10.05 9.02 -10.65
N ALA A 83 -10.00 8.80 -11.96
CA ALA A 83 -9.16 9.60 -12.85
C ALA A 83 -9.51 11.08 -12.73
N GLY A 84 -8.52 11.92 -12.42
CA GLY A 84 -8.70 13.36 -12.21
C GLY A 84 -9.08 13.77 -10.78
N GLU A 85 -9.34 12.82 -9.87
CA GLU A 85 -9.53 13.10 -8.45
C GLU A 85 -8.27 12.80 -7.65
N SER A 86 -7.95 13.66 -6.67
CA SER A 86 -6.79 13.49 -5.78
C SER A 86 -7.10 12.65 -4.54
N ALA A 87 -8.36 12.55 -4.17
CA ALA A 87 -8.82 11.75 -3.05
C ALA A 87 -9.16 10.32 -3.51
N PRO A 88 -8.80 9.29 -2.74
CA PRO A 88 -9.31 7.95 -2.96
C PRO A 88 -10.83 7.91 -2.82
N VAL A 89 -11.46 7.05 -3.62
CA VAL A 89 -12.89 6.74 -3.51
C VAL A 89 -13.08 5.81 -2.32
N ASP A 90 -13.95 6.20 -1.40
CA ASP A 90 -14.38 5.32 -0.32
C ASP A 90 -15.42 4.32 -0.85
N ALA A 91 -15.03 3.04 -0.91
CA ALA A 91 -15.88 1.96 -1.38
C ALA A 91 -15.62 0.68 -0.59
N ASN A 92 -16.68 -0.10 -0.38
CA ASN A 92 -16.56 -1.40 0.24
C ASN A 92 -16.10 -2.43 -0.81
N VAL A 93 -14.88 -2.94 -0.62
CA VAL A 93 -14.26 -3.89 -1.54
C VAL A 93 -14.51 -5.31 -1.08
N MET A 94 -15.22 -6.07 -1.90
CA MET A 94 -15.45 -7.49 -1.71
C MET A 94 -14.47 -8.31 -2.56
N TRP A 95 -13.83 -9.28 -1.91
CA TRP A 95 -12.86 -10.18 -2.51
C TRP A 95 -13.43 -11.60 -2.55
N THR A 96 -13.47 -12.18 -3.74
CA THR A 96 -13.81 -13.59 -3.94
C THR A 96 -12.52 -14.37 -4.13
N THR A 97 -12.36 -15.43 -3.33
CA THR A 97 -11.19 -16.32 -3.39
C THR A 97 -11.59 -17.75 -3.74
N THR A 98 -10.64 -18.52 -4.25
CA THR A 98 -10.74 -19.98 -4.38
C THR A 98 -10.52 -20.67 -3.03
N GLY A 99 -10.73 -21.99 -2.97
CA GLY A 99 -10.62 -22.77 -1.72
C GLY A 99 -9.22 -22.82 -1.10
N ASP A 100 -8.18 -22.54 -1.89
CA ASP A 100 -6.77 -22.38 -1.48
C ASP A 100 -6.41 -20.92 -1.10
N GLY A 101 -7.38 -20.00 -1.17
CA GLY A 101 -7.24 -18.60 -0.75
C GLY A 101 -6.61 -17.69 -1.80
N LEU A 102 -6.55 -18.12 -3.07
CA LEU A 102 -6.11 -17.27 -4.18
C LEU A 102 -7.23 -16.32 -4.61
N VAL A 103 -6.87 -15.07 -4.92
CA VAL A 103 -7.85 -14.08 -5.41
C VAL A 103 -8.35 -14.48 -6.80
N ARG A 104 -9.67 -14.52 -6.97
CA ARG A 104 -10.32 -14.80 -8.25
C ARG A 104 -11.06 -13.60 -8.81
N GLU A 105 -11.69 -12.83 -7.94
CA GLU A 105 -12.51 -11.70 -8.35
C GLU A 105 -12.52 -10.61 -7.26
N ILE A 106 -12.55 -9.35 -7.69
CA ILE A 106 -12.66 -8.17 -6.83
C ILE A 106 -13.87 -7.38 -7.31
N THR A 107 -14.76 -7.03 -6.40
CA THR A 107 -15.99 -6.27 -6.71
C THR A 107 -16.21 -5.15 -5.71
N PHE A 108 -16.76 -4.04 -6.17
CA PHE A 108 -17.12 -2.89 -5.34
C PHE A 108 -18.06 -1.97 -6.12
N ASP A 109 -18.75 -1.07 -5.41
CA ASP A 109 -19.60 -0.06 -6.02
C ASP A 109 -18.97 1.33 -5.91
N VAL A 110 -18.98 2.08 -7.01
CA VAL A 110 -18.56 3.47 -7.08
C VAL A 110 -19.79 4.37 -7.09
N ARG A 111 -19.85 5.31 -6.14
CA ARG A 111 -20.93 6.31 -6.02
C ARG A 111 -20.51 7.68 -6.52
#